data_AF-A0A1G5D807-F1
#
_entry.id   AF-A0A1G5D807-F1
#
_cell.length_a   1.000
_cell.length_b   1.000
_cell.length_c   1.000
_cell.angle_alpha   90.00
_cell.angle_beta   90.00
_cell.angle_gamma   90.00
#
_symmetry.space_group_name_H-M   'P 1'
#
loop_
_entity.id
_entity.type
_entity.pdbx_description
1 polymer ?
#
loop_
_entity_poly.entity_id
_entity_poly.type
_entity_poly.pdbx_seq_one_letter_code
_entity_poly.pdbx_strand_id
1 'polypeptide(L)'
;MSEMKKEKGELIALLKKFQKGYQDRNPDVVEGFVKELFTENEDVLIIGTSAICFNDEEWCTSFEKATRIIKNHWIYWGDLRINIDEAQFLIEGKIAYVSTTGVLYENIKTESYYSYRLKLIEEKLKTPNTSSRLKLIDIIRGASDTLYETHKGEEYNWPIRLSMLLIKKRGRWKFKTIHFSYPVNSYPPVRLD
;
A
#
# COMPACT_ATOMS: atom_id res chain seq x y z
N MET A 1 11.44 33.97 -0.86
CA MET A 1 10.67 32.71 -1.01
C MET A 1 10.74 32.00 0.33
N SER A 2 9.63 31.82 1.06
CA SER A 2 9.67 31.36 2.46
C SER A 2 10.30 29.96 2.58
N GLU A 3 11.00 29.70 3.69
CA GLU A 3 11.61 28.41 4.00
C GLU A 3 10.60 27.26 3.87
N MET A 4 9.39 27.46 4.35
CA MET A 4 8.26 26.53 4.20
C MET A 4 7.93 26.18 2.73
N LYS A 5 8.00 27.15 1.80
CA LYS A 5 7.75 26.90 0.37
C LYS A 5 8.87 26.04 -0.24
N LYS A 6 10.11 26.23 0.22
CA LYS A 6 11.25 25.39 -0.18
C LYS A 6 11.08 23.96 0.33
N GLU A 7 10.78 23.79 1.62
CA GLU A 7 10.56 22.47 2.23
C GLU A 7 9.44 21.69 1.54
N LYS A 8 8.30 22.33 1.28
CA LYS A 8 7.20 21.73 0.52
C LYS A 8 7.65 21.32 -0.90
N GLY A 9 8.44 22.14 -1.58
CA GLY A 9 8.99 21.82 -2.90
C GLY A 9 9.88 20.58 -2.90
N GLU A 10 10.73 20.42 -1.87
CA GLU A 10 11.58 19.24 -1.71
C GLU A 10 10.75 17.97 -1.45
N LEU A 11 9.71 18.06 -0.62
CA LEU A 11 8.78 16.95 -0.36
C LEU A 11 8.00 16.55 -1.61
N ILE A 12 7.51 17.50 -2.41
CA ILE A 12 6.85 17.22 -3.70
C ILE A 12 7.81 16.50 -4.66
N ALA A 13 9.07 16.94 -4.74
CA ALA A 13 10.06 16.27 -5.57
C ALA A 13 10.32 14.83 -5.13
N LEU A 14 10.35 14.57 -3.82
CA LEU A 14 10.48 13.24 -3.25
C LEU A 14 9.26 12.35 -3.57
N LEU A 15 8.02 12.87 -3.45
CA LEU A 15 6.80 12.14 -3.84
C LEU A 15 6.79 11.81 -5.34
N LYS A 16 7.28 12.71 -6.20
CA LYS A 16 7.40 12.46 -7.64
C LYS A 16 8.38 11.33 -7.94
N LYS A 17 9.50 11.25 -7.22
CA LYS A 17 10.44 10.12 -7.33
C LYS A 17 9.81 8.81 -6.87
N PHE A 18 9.09 8.84 -5.74
CA PHE A 18 8.33 7.69 -5.26
C PHE A 18 7.34 7.19 -6.32
N GLN A 19 6.51 8.09 -6.86
CA GLN A 19 5.56 7.78 -7.93
C GLN A 19 6.25 7.20 -9.17
N LYS A 20 7.39 7.77 -9.57
CA LYS A 20 8.17 7.27 -10.71
C LYS A 20 8.64 5.83 -10.48
N GLY A 21 9.10 5.48 -9.29
CA GLY A 21 9.48 4.09 -8.98
C GLY A 21 8.29 3.12 -9.14
N TYR A 22 7.10 3.51 -8.68
CA TYR A 22 5.87 2.73 -8.84
C TYR A 22 5.32 2.69 -10.27
N GLN A 23 5.73 3.61 -11.15
CA GLN A 23 5.43 3.57 -12.59
C GLN A 23 6.43 2.71 -13.35
N ASP A 24 7.72 2.86 -13.05
CA ASP A 24 8.80 2.15 -13.73
C ASP A 24 8.82 0.65 -13.34
N ARG A 25 8.46 0.33 -12.09
CA ARG A 25 8.29 -1.03 -11.53
C ARG A 25 9.45 -1.99 -11.81
N ASN A 26 10.68 -1.48 -11.88
CA ASN A 26 11.85 -2.30 -12.19
C ASN A 26 12.41 -2.96 -10.92
N PRO A 27 12.21 -4.27 -10.68
CA PRO A 27 12.66 -4.93 -9.46
C PRO A 27 14.18 -4.95 -9.27
N ASP A 28 14.97 -4.76 -10.34
CA ASP A 28 16.44 -4.80 -10.28
C ASP A 28 17.05 -3.57 -9.59
N VAL A 29 16.29 -2.46 -9.53
CA VAL A 29 16.76 -1.20 -8.94
C VAL A 29 16.12 -0.89 -7.58
N VAL A 30 15.31 -1.81 -7.04
CA VAL A 30 14.50 -1.58 -5.84
C VAL A 30 15.33 -1.21 -4.62
N GLU A 31 16.48 -1.87 -4.42
CA GLU A 31 17.34 -1.57 -3.27
C GLU A 31 17.89 -0.14 -3.34
N GLY A 32 18.30 0.32 -4.52
CA GLY A 32 18.74 1.69 -4.75
C GLY A 32 17.63 2.71 -4.50
N PHE A 33 16.41 2.40 -4.96
CA PHE A 33 15.22 3.20 -4.69
C PHE A 33 14.92 3.34 -3.20
N VAL A 34 14.96 2.23 -2.44
CA VAL A 34 14.72 2.27 -0.99
C VAL A 34 15.83 3.04 -0.28
N LYS A 35 17.11 2.80 -0.63
CA LYS A 35 18.24 3.58 -0.07
C LYS A 35 18.06 5.08 -0.30
N GLU A 36 17.65 5.48 -1.50
CA GLU A 36 17.49 6.90 -1.82
C GLU A 36 16.37 7.54 -0.98
N LEU A 37 15.20 6.90 -0.93
CA LEU A 37 13.98 7.53 -0.42
C LEU A 37 13.69 7.27 1.06
N PHE A 38 14.24 6.21 1.66
CA PHE A 38 13.95 5.80 3.04
C PHE A 38 15.14 5.96 3.97
N THR A 39 14.87 6.11 5.26
CA THR A 39 15.91 6.23 6.28
C THR A 39 16.72 4.94 6.38
N GLU A 40 18.01 5.01 6.08
CA GLU A 40 18.95 3.89 6.26
C GLU A 40 19.38 3.75 7.72
N ASN A 41 19.64 2.52 8.17
CA ASN A 41 20.16 2.17 9.50
C ASN A 41 19.28 2.58 10.69
N GLU A 42 18.00 2.85 10.44
CA GLU A 42 16.98 3.00 11.47
C GLU A 42 15.75 2.17 11.12
N ASP A 43 14.86 2.00 12.09
CA ASP A 43 13.57 1.37 11.86
C ASP A 43 12.79 2.16 10.80
N VAL A 44 12.58 1.53 9.65
CA VAL A 44 11.65 1.98 8.61
C VAL A 44 10.34 1.26 8.86
N LEU A 45 9.23 2.00 8.92
CA LEU A 45 7.91 1.41 9.11
C LEU A 45 7.10 1.50 7.82
N ILE A 46 6.80 0.36 7.20
CA ILE A 46 5.79 0.28 6.14
C ILE A 46 4.65 -0.58 6.66
N ILE A 47 3.43 -0.02 6.60
CA ILE A 47 2.19 -0.76 6.86
C ILE A 47 1.44 -0.81 5.53
N GLY A 48 1.37 -1.99 4.94
CA GLY A 48 0.64 -2.26 3.71
C GLY A 48 -0.86 -2.42 3.94
N THR A 49 -1.62 -2.61 2.85
CA THR A 49 -3.08 -2.64 2.90
C THR A 49 -3.65 -3.88 3.56
N SER A 50 -2.86 -4.95 3.68
CA SER A 50 -3.28 -6.24 4.23
C SER A 50 -2.65 -6.55 5.59
N ALA A 51 -1.96 -5.58 6.21
CA ALA A 51 -1.34 -5.75 7.53
C ALA A 51 -2.41 -5.98 8.62
N ILE A 52 -2.28 -7.06 9.37
CA ILE A 52 -3.20 -7.44 10.46
C ILE A 52 -2.51 -7.27 11.82
N CYS A 53 -1.23 -7.64 11.93
CA CYS A 53 -0.50 -7.60 13.20
C CYS A 53 0.97 -7.25 13.02
N PHE A 54 1.61 -6.92 14.13
CA PHE A 54 3.01 -6.50 14.13
C PHE A 54 3.90 -7.61 13.55
N ASN A 55 4.84 -7.21 12.69
CA ASN A 55 5.87 -8.07 12.10
C ASN A 55 5.36 -9.10 11.06
N ASP A 56 4.10 -8.98 10.60
CA ASP A 56 3.61 -9.74 9.45
C ASP A 56 4.27 -9.28 8.13
N GLU A 57 3.87 -9.87 6.99
CA GLU A 57 4.49 -9.58 5.69
C GLU A 57 4.25 -8.15 5.19
N GLU A 58 3.16 -7.52 5.64
CA GLU A 58 2.74 -6.17 5.25
C GLU A 58 3.07 -5.13 6.34
N TRP A 59 3.50 -5.56 7.53
CA TRP A 59 3.99 -4.73 8.62
C TRP A 59 5.52 -4.82 8.73
N CYS A 60 6.19 -4.03 7.88
CA CYS A 60 7.62 -4.02 7.73
C CYS A 60 8.27 -3.00 8.67
N THR A 61 9.21 -3.44 9.52
CA THR A 61 9.90 -2.60 10.52
C THR A 61 11.39 -2.43 10.27
N SER A 62 11.90 -2.92 9.15
CA SER A 62 13.32 -2.85 8.79
C SER A 62 13.53 -2.45 7.34
N PHE A 63 14.73 -1.97 7.02
CA PHE A 63 15.14 -1.64 5.65
C PHE A 63 14.99 -2.84 4.69
N GLU A 64 15.40 -4.03 5.12
CA GLU A 64 15.30 -5.26 4.32
C GLU A 64 13.83 -5.60 4.02
N LYS A 65 12.97 -5.55 5.05
CA LYS A 65 11.53 -5.80 4.88
C LYS A 65 10.87 -4.74 4.00
N ALA A 66 11.24 -3.46 4.17
CA ALA A 66 10.77 -2.37 3.32
C ALA A 66 11.17 -2.58 1.84
N THR A 67 12.40 -3.04 1.60
CA THR A 67 12.87 -3.40 0.25
C THR A 67 12.07 -4.55 -0.33
N ARG A 68 11.80 -5.58 0.47
CA ARG A 68 11.01 -6.73 0.06
C ARG A 68 9.55 -6.38 -0.28
N ILE A 69 8.87 -5.61 0.57
CA ILE A 69 7.46 -5.25 0.32
C ILE A 69 7.35 -4.33 -0.91
N ILE A 70 8.25 -3.36 -1.09
CA ILE A 70 8.26 -2.51 -2.30
C ILE A 70 8.55 -3.34 -3.55
N LYS A 71 9.46 -4.32 -3.48
CA LYS A 71 9.71 -5.26 -4.58
C LYS A 71 8.45 -6.06 -4.91
N ASN A 72 7.77 -6.61 -3.90
CA ASN A 72 6.53 -7.34 -4.08
C ASN A 72 5.43 -6.45 -4.68
N HIS A 73 5.34 -5.20 -4.24
CA HIS A 73 4.45 -4.22 -4.85
C HIS A 73 4.73 -4.04 -6.34
N TRP A 74 5.99 -3.85 -6.73
CA TRP A 74 6.34 -3.67 -8.14
C TRP A 74 6.10 -4.91 -9.00
N ILE A 75 6.18 -6.11 -8.43
CA ILE A 75 5.94 -7.35 -9.18
C ILE A 75 4.44 -7.66 -9.26
N TYR A 76 3.71 -7.51 -8.16
CA TYR A 76 2.37 -8.10 -8.01
C TYR A 76 1.25 -7.09 -7.73
N TRP A 77 1.57 -5.89 -7.24
CA TRP A 77 0.55 -4.90 -6.91
C TRP A 77 0.24 -4.07 -8.16
N GLY A 78 -1.01 -3.66 -8.37
CA GLY A 78 -1.44 -2.89 -9.55
C GLY A 78 -0.67 -1.57 -9.79
N ASP A 79 -1.14 -0.77 -10.74
CA ASP A 79 -0.58 0.55 -11.04
C ASP A 79 -1.04 1.57 -10.00
N LEU A 80 -0.16 1.87 -9.03
CA LEU A 80 -0.40 2.86 -7.98
C LEU A 80 -0.16 4.27 -8.50
N ARG A 81 -1.18 5.13 -8.42
CA ARG A 81 -1.12 6.55 -8.78
C ARG A 81 -1.57 7.42 -7.61
N ILE A 82 -0.68 8.23 -7.06
CA ILE A 82 -0.95 9.12 -5.92
C ILE A 82 -1.19 10.57 -6.36
N ASN A 83 -2.08 11.27 -5.66
CA ASN A 83 -2.46 12.66 -5.93
C ASN A 83 -1.47 13.63 -5.27
N ILE A 84 -0.33 13.85 -5.92
CA ILE A 84 0.74 14.72 -5.38
C ILE A 84 0.28 16.18 -5.26
N ASP A 85 -0.50 16.67 -6.21
CA ASP A 85 -0.92 18.07 -6.26
C ASP A 85 -1.88 18.45 -5.13
N GLU A 86 -2.68 17.49 -4.66
CA GLU A 86 -3.64 17.64 -3.55
C GLU A 86 -3.11 17.14 -2.20
N ALA A 87 -1.86 16.70 -2.15
CA ALA A 87 -1.26 16.20 -0.93
C ALA A 87 -1.25 17.27 0.17
N GLN A 88 -1.60 16.85 1.37
CA GLN A 88 -1.58 17.67 2.58
C GLN A 88 -0.21 17.55 3.25
N PHE A 89 0.36 18.67 3.66
CA PHE A 89 1.69 18.74 4.26
C PHE A 89 1.61 19.48 5.60
N LEU A 90 2.04 18.81 6.67
CA LEU A 90 2.28 19.42 7.97
C LEU A 90 3.79 19.33 8.24
N ILE A 91 4.47 20.47 8.30
CA ILE A 91 5.93 20.54 8.39
C ILE A 91 6.29 21.22 9.72
N GLU A 92 7.06 20.53 10.56
CA GLU A 92 7.53 21.03 11.85
C GLU A 92 9.04 20.74 11.98
N GLY A 93 9.85 21.77 11.76
CA GLY A 93 11.31 21.68 11.77
C GLY A 93 11.86 20.63 10.79
N LYS A 94 12.37 19.52 11.34
CA LYS A 94 12.97 18.40 10.57
C LYS A 94 12.02 17.22 10.39
N ILE A 95 10.74 17.38 10.70
CA ILE A 95 9.71 16.36 10.57
C ILE A 95 8.62 16.88 9.63
N ALA A 96 8.11 16.01 8.78
CA ALA A 96 6.94 16.30 7.96
C ALA A 96 5.95 15.13 8.02
N TYR A 97 4.67 15.43 8.23
CA TYR A 97 3.57 14.52 8.00
C TYR A 97 2.93 14.86 6.67
N VAL A 98 2.78 13.85 5.82
CA VAL A 98 2.17 13.99 4.50
C VAL A 98 1.02 13.01 4.37
N SER A 99 -0.12 13.48 3.93
CA SER A 99 -1.27 12.62 3.59
C SER A 99 -1.75 12.90 2.19
N THR A 100 -2.07 11.86 1.45
CA THR A 100 -2.61 11.98 0.08
C THR A 100 -3.55 10.82 -0.23
N THR A 101 -4.40 11.03 -1.24
CA THR A 101 -5.22 10.00 -1.86
C THR A 101 -4.53 9.47 -3.12
N GLY A 102 -5.07 8.41 -3.68
CA GLY A 102 -4.63 7.85 -4.94
C GLY A 102 -5.60 6.80 -5.44
N VAL A 103 -5.21 6.14 -6.52
CA VAL A 103 -5.91 5.00 -7.11
C VAL A 103 -4.89 3.90 -7.37
N LEU A 104 -5.27 2.67 -7.06
CA LEU A 104 -4.62 1.47 -7.55
C LEU A 104 -5.44 0.96 -8.74
N TYR A 105 -4.84 1.01 -9.93
CA TYR A 105 -5.47 0.52 -11.16
C TYR A 105 -5.00 -0.89 -11.48
N GLU A 106 -5.92 -1.75 -11.88
CA GLU A 106 -5.59 -3.06 -12.44
C GLU A 106 -6.60 -3.48 -13.50
N ASN A 107 -6.13 -4.17 -14.54
CA ASN A 107 -7.00 -4.85 -15.50
C ASN A 107 -6.87 -6.35 -15.28
N ILE A 108 -7.92 -6.97 -14.76
CA ILE A 108 -7.93 -8.40 -14.44
C ILE A 108 -9.09 -9.04 -15.18
N LYS A 109 -8.78 -10.00 -16.05
CA LYS A 109 -9.81 -10.78 -16.74
C LYS A 109 -10.70 -11.50 -15.74
N THR A 110 -12.01 -11.43 -15.94
CA THR A 110 -13.00 -12.04 -15.04
C THR A 110 -12.69 -13.51 -14.79
N GLU A 111 -12.33 -14.25 -15.84
CA GLU A 111 -12.06 -15.69 -15.75
C GLU A 111 -10.78 -16.02 -14.96
N SER A 112 -9.78 -15.13 -15.00
CA SER A 112 -8.59 -15.26 -14.17
C SER A 112 -8.93 -15.09 -12.69
N TYR A 113 -9.87 -14.19 -12.37
CA TYR A 113 -10.33 -13.98 -11.00
C TYR A 113 -11.13 -15.17 -10.47
N TYR A 114 -11.99 -15.78 -11.30
CA TYR A 114 -12.69 -17.03 -10.95
C TYR A 114 -11.74 -18.20 -10.75
N SER A 115 -10.78 -18.38 -11.66
CA SER A 115 -9.76 -19.43 -11.54
C SER A 115 -8.94 -19.28 -10.26
N TYR A 116 -8.52 -18.05 -9.94
CA TYR A 116 -7.83 -17.75 -8.69
C TYR A 116 -8.69 -18.04 -7.46
N ARG A 117 -9.97 -17.64 -7.46
CA ARG A 117 -10.89 -17.94 -6.36
C ARG A 117 -11.11 -19.44 -6.16
N LEU A 118 -11.29 -20.20 -7.22
CA LEU A 118 -11.44 -21.66 -7.15
C LEU A 118 -10.20 -22.32 -6.52
N LYS A 119 -9.00 -21.87 -6.91
CA LYS A 119 -7.75 -22.32 -6.28
C LYS A 119 -7.72 -22.03 -4.78
N LEU A 120 -8.10 -20.82 -4.35
CA LEU A 120 -8.17 -20.49 -2.92
C LEU A 120 -9.18 -21.35 -2.15
N ILE A 121 -10.29 -21.71 -2.79
CA ILE A 121 -11.28 -22.62 -2.20
C ILE A 121 -10.66 -24.01 -1.97
N GLU A 122 -9.95 -24.56 -2.96
CA GLU A 122 -9.26 -25.84 -2.81
C GLU A 122 -8.22 -25.81 -1.68
N GLU A 123 -7.43 -24.74 -1.59
CA GLU A 123 -6.44 -24.54 -0.52
C GLU A 123 -7.13 -24.45 0.86
N LYS A 124 -8.26 -23.73 0.94
CA LYS A 124 -9.00 -23.60 2.19
C LYS A 124 -9.61 -24.92 2.67
N LEU A 125 -10.13 -25.73 1.74
CA LEU A 125 -10.65 -27.06 2.03
C LEU A 125 -9.56 -27.97 2.63
N LYS A 126 -8.32 -27.86 2.13
CA LYS A 126 -7.15 -28.62 2.58
C LYS A 126 -6.52 -28.09 3.88
N THR A 127 -6.93 -26.92 4.38
CA THR A 127 -6.33 -26.32 5.58
C THR A 127 -6.59 -27.18 6.83
N PRO A 128 -5.56 -27.69 7.52
CA PRO A 128 -5.74 -28.50 8.72
C PRO A 128 -6.21 -27.64 9.91
N ASN A 129 -6.75 -28.27 10.95
CA ASN A 129 -7.09 -27.64 12.23
C ASN A 129 -8.06 -26.43 12.17
N THR A 130 -8.75 -26.22 11.05
CA THR A 130 -9.83 -25.23 10.89
C THR A 130 -11.16 -25.95 10.80
N SER A 131 -12.16 -25.54 11.59
CA SER A 131 -13.49 -26.17 11.57
C SER A 131 -14.18 -26.01 10.21
N SER A 132 -15.00 -27.00 9.82
CA SER A 132 -15.76 -26.95 8.57
C SER A 132 -16.62 -25.69 8.47
N ARG A 133 -17.21 -25.23 9.59
CA ARG A 133 -17.98 -23.98 9.66
C ARG A 133 -17.14 -22.77 9.26
N LEU A 134 -15.92 -22.63 9.80
CA LEU A 134 -15.04 -21.50 9.47
C LEU A 134 -14.55 -21.55 8.02
N LYS A 135 -14.29 -22.76 7.48
CA LYS A 135 -13.98 -22.93 6.06
C LYS A 135 -15.13 -22.47 5.17
N LEU A 136 -16.35 -22.90 5.47
CA LEU A 136 -17.54 -22.52 4.69
C LEU A 136 -17.82 -21.02 4.75
N ILE A 137 -17.68 -20.38 5.92
CA ILE A 137 -17.83 -18.93 6.06
C ILE A 137 -16.84 -18.18 5.16
N ASP A 138 -15.57 -18.57 5.19
CA ASP A 138 -14.52 -17.94 4.39
C ASP A 138 -14.74 -18.13 2.88
N ILE A 139 -15.14 -19.34 2.47
CA ILE A 139 -15.46 -19.67 1.08
C ILE A 139 -16.66 -18.84 0.59
N ILE A 140 -17.76 -18.78 1.35
CA ILE A 140 -18.94 -18.01 0.97
C ILE A 140 -18.61 -16.52 0.86
N ARG A 141 -17.88 -15.98 1.83
CA ARG A 141 -17.44 -14.58 1.79
C ARG A 141 -16.60 -14.31 0.55
N GLY A 142 -15.54 -15.08 0.35
CA GLY A 142 -14.64 -14.89 -0.78
C GLY A 142 -15.32 -15.07 -2.14
N ALA A 143 -16.22 -16.04 -2.28
CA ALA A 143 -17.00 -16.23 -3.50
C ALA A 143 -17.95 -15.04 -3.75
N SER A 144 -18.64 -14.56 -2.71
CA SER A 144 -19.52 -13.39 -2.80
C SER A 144 -18.76 -12.14 -3.21
N ASP A 145 -17.60 -11.88 -2.58
CA ASP A 145 -16.72 -10.76 -2.91
C ASP A 145 -16.24 -10.85 -4.38
N THR A 146 -15.88 -12.05 -4.84
CA THR A 146 -15.43 -12.28 -6.23
C THR A 146 -16.53 -11.99 -7.24
N LEU A 147 -17.75 -12.50 -7.00
CA LEU A 147 -18.89 -12.26 -7.88
C LEU A 147 -19.29 -10.77 -7.89
N TYR A 148 -19.28 -10.13 -6.72
CA TYR A 148 -19.59 -8.71 -6.59
C TYR A 148 -18.58 -7.82 -7.32
N GLU A 149 -17.28 -8.07 -7.14
CA GLU A 149 -16.23 -7.27 -7.78
C GLU A 149 -16.20 -7.50 -9.30
N THR A 150 -16.29 -8.76 -9.76
CA THR A 150 -16.28 -9.06 -11.21
C THR A 150 -17.51 -8.57 -11.95
N HIS A 151 -18.64 -8.40 -11.27
CA HIS A 151 -19.84 -7.80 -11.88
C HIS A 151 -19.62 -6.33 -12.31
N LYS A 152 -18.64 -5.64 -11.71
CA LYS A 152 -18.30 -4.25 -12.06
C LYS A 152 -17.47 -4.14 -13.35
N GLY A 153 -16.98 -5.26 -13.89
CA GLY A 153 -16.14 -5.33 -15.08
C GLY A 153 -14.71 -5.81 -14.79
N GLU A 154 -13.84 -5.68 -15.78
CA GLU A 154 -12.44 -6.13 -15.70
C GLU A 154 -11.46 -5.00 -15.35
N GLU A 155 -11.94 -3.75 -15.31
CA GLU A 155 -11.18 -2.58 -14.91
C GLU A 155 -11.44 -2.25 -13.45
N TYR A 156 -10.41 -2.42 -12.63
CA TYR A 156 -10.46 -2.16 -11.21
C TYR A 156 -9.76 -0.83 -10.92
N ASN A 157 -10.47 0.07 -10.27
CA ASN A 157 -9.95 1.35 -9.78
C ASN A 157 -10.22 1.42 -8.28
N TRP A 158 -9.28 0.95 -7.47
CA TRP A 158 -9.42 0.96 -6.01
C TRP A 158 -8.89 2.27 -5.44
N PRO A 159 -9.73 3.09 -4.78
CA PRO A 159 -9.23 4.26 -4.08
C PRO A 159 -8.27 3.84 -2.96
N ILE A 160 -7.19 4.58 -2.77
CA ILE A 160 -6.21 4.31 -1.71
C ILE A 160 -5.82 5.60 -1.02
N ARG A 161 -5.44 5.51 0.25
CA ARG A 161 -4.93 6.62 1.06
C ARG A 161 -3.55 6.27 1.58
N LEU A 162 -2.67 7.26 1.55
CA LEU A 162 -1.33 7.15 2.10
C LEU A 162 -1.16 8.18 3.21
N SER A 163 -0.59 7.73 4.33
CA SER A 163 -0.09 8.60 5.39
C SER A 163 1.40 8.33 5.58
N MET A 164 2.21 9.38 5.54
CA MET A 164 3.65 9.29 5.48
C MET A 164 4.28 10.20 6.53
N LEU A 165 5.23 9.65 7.29
CA LEU A 165 6.11 10.43 8.16
C LEU A 165 7.47 10.52 7.48
N LEU A 166 7.98 11.73 7.31
CA LEU A 166 9.28 11.99 6.74
C LEU A 166 10.15 12.73 7.74
N ILE A 167 11.46 12.44 7.70
CA ILE A 167 12.45 13.14 8.51
C ILE A 167 13.53 13.73 7.61
N LYS A 168 14.00 14.93 7.96
CA LYS A 168 15.08 15.61 7.25
C LYS A 168 16.43 15.22 7.85
N LYS A 169 17.20 14.43 7.10
CA LYS A 169 18.53 13.97 7.47
C LYS A 169 19.57 14.46 6.48
N ARG A 170 20.67 15.04 6.99
CA ARG A 170 21.77 15.57 6.16
C ARG A 170 21.25 16.46 5.01
N GLY A 171 20.25 17.29 5.33
CA GLY A 171 19.62 18.22 4.37
C GLY A 171 18.63 17.60 3.38
N ARG A 172 18.33 16.29 3.46
CA ARG A 172 17.39 15.61 2.57
C ARG A 172 16.22 14.99 3.34
N TRP A 173 15.02 15.14 2.81
CA TRP A 173 13.86 14.42 3.31
C TRP A 173 13.96 12.94 2.96
N LYS A 174 13.58 12.07 3.89
CA LYS A 174 13.46 10.63 3.69
C LYS A 174 12.21 10.10 4.39
N PHE A 175 11.57 9.09 3.81
CA PHE A 175 10.50 8.35 4.45
C PHE A 175 11.02 7.62 5.68
N LYS A 176 10.36 7.88 6.80
CA LYS A 176 10.50 7.11 8.05
C LYS A 176 9.36 6.09 8.17
N THR A 177 8.15 6.52 7.82
CA THR A 177 6.95 5.68 7.82
C THR A 177 6.12 5.91 6.57
N ILE A 178 5.53 4.84 6.02
CA ILE A 178 4.45 4.90 5.05
C ILE A 178 3.35 3.92 5.48
N HIS A 179 2.11 4.37 5.50
CA HIS A 179 0.94 3.52 5.71
C HIS A 179 0.02 3.62 4.50
N PHE A 180 -0.28 2.48 3.89
CA PHE A 180 -1.23 2.32 2.80
C PHE A 180 -2.56 1.80 3.35
N SER A 181 -3.67 2.39 2.95
CA SER A 181 -4.99 1.91 3.38
C SER A 181 -6.04 2.09 2.29
N TYR A 182 -6.89 1.07 2.13
CA TYR A 182 -8.13 1.23 1.39
C TYR A 182 -9.16 1.97 2.27
N PRO A 183 -9.94 2.91 1.72
CA PRO A 183 -11.13 3.40 2.39
C PRO A 183 -12.15 2.27 2.44
N VAL A 184 -12.49 1.85 3.66
CA VAL A 184 -13.54 0.85 3.87
C VAL A 184 -14.84 1.58 4.14
N ASN A 185 -15.85 1.30 3.32
CA ASN A 185 -17.16 1.95 3.37
C ASN A 185 -18.23 1.03 4.02
N SER A 186 -17.83 -0.06 4.68
CA SER A 186 -18.65 -1.08 5.40
C SER A 186 -17.81 -1.76 6.50
N TYR A 187 -18.22 -2.75 7.33
CA TYR A 187 -19.20 -2.72 8.43
C TYR A 187 -18.50 -2.75 9.82
N PRO A 188 -19.02 -2.07 10.85
CA PRO A 188 -19.95 -0.96 10.71
C PRO A 188 -19.15 0.30 10.32
N PRO A 189 -19.46 0.97 9.20
CA PRO A 189 -18.96 2.32 8.94
C PRO A 189 -19.78 3.36 9.72
N VAL A 190 -20.86 2.92 10.39
CA VAL A 190 -21.71 3.76 11.24
C VAL A 190 -21.14 3.70 12.66
N ARG A 191 -20.82 4.87 13.22
CA ARG A 191 -20.69 4.99 14.67
C ARG A 191 -22.12 4.92 15.20
N LEU A 192 -22.46 3.81 15.87
CA LEU A 192 -23.69 3.74 16.64
C LEU A 192 -23.44 4.62 17.87
N ASP A 193 -24.19 5.71 17.96
CA ASP A 193 -24.19 6.62 19.12
C ASP A 193 -24.69 5.89 20.39
#